data_AF-A0A1F9VX42-F1
#
_entry.id   AF-A0A1F9VX42-F1
#
_cell.length_a   1.000
_cell.length_b   1.000
_cell.length_c   1.000
_cell.angle_alpha   90.00
_cell.angle_beta   90.00
_cell.angle_gamma   90.00
#
_symmetry.space_group_name_H-M   'P 1'
#
loop_
_entity.id
_entity.type
_entity.pdbx_description
1 polymer ?
#
loop_
_entity_poly.entity_id
_entity_poly.type
_entity_poly.pdbx_seq_one_letter_code
_entity_poly.pdbx_strand_id
1 'polypeptide(L)'
;MNCGYGEKLILYFYGEAVESLKADVEGHLSGCAVCRGELAALKAAESRLNLSAAGPSAAVLEAVMSAARAAVTGRRGFSFNWGEALLSGALASLMAVGFIFSGRGAPADLAWNSGVDSGLDSVEYSMYQAQSDMASVSSDWEYKYSALEDEGLRAGIQDEG
;
A
#
# COMPACT_ATOMS: atom_id res chain seq x y z
N MET A 1 -17.72 -23.29 -21.20
CA MET A 1 -16.36 -22.86 -21.62
C MET A 1 -15.98 -21.69 -20.73
N ASN A 2 -14.93 -21.81 -19.92
CA ASN A 2 -14.56 -20.78 -18.95
C ASN A 2 -13.73 -19.69 -19.66
N CYS A 3 -14.27 -18.46 -19.82
CA CYS A 3 -13.52 -17.34 -20.41
C CYS A 3 -12.31 -16.94 -19.54
N GLY A 4 -12.25 -17.32 -18.26
CA GLY A 4 -11.24 -16.87 -17.30
C GLY A 4 -11.40 -15.40 -16.88
N TYR A 5 -12.45 -14.73 -17.36
CA TYR A 5 -12.74 -13.32 -17.09
C TYR A 5 -13.83 -13.11 -16.03
N GLY A 6 -14.45 -14.17 -15.50
CA GLY A 6 -15.57 -14.06 -14.54
C GLY A 6 -15.22 -13.23 -13.30
N GLU A 7 -14.09 -13.50 -12.65
CA GLU A 7 -13.65 -12.74 -11.47
C GLU A 7 -13.27 -11.30 -11.82
N LYS A 8 -12.60 -11.10 -12.97
CA LYS A 8 -12.23 -9.77 -13.47
C LYS A 8 -13.46 -8.93 -13.81
N LEU A 9 -14.54 -9.56 -14.25
CA LEU A 9 -15.82 -8.93 -14.58
C LEU A 9 -16.48 -8.35 -13.32
N ILE A 10 -16.34 -9.00 -12.17
CA ILE A 10 -16.88 -8.52 -10.89
C ILE A 10 -16.16 -7.25 -10.45
N LEU A 11 -14.82 -7.25 -10.49
CA LEU A 11 -14.01 -6.07 -10.18
C LEU A 11 -14.33 -4.90 -11.12
N TYR A 12 -14.50 -5.19 -12.42
CA TYR A 12 -14.94 -4.19 -13.39
C TYR A 12 -16.33 -3.63 -13.05
N PHE A 13 -17.28 -4.49 -12.67
CA PHE A 13 -18.65 -4.11 -12.35
C PHE A 13 -18.73 -3.17 -11.13
N TYR A 14 -17.98 -3.44 -10.06
CA TYR A 14 -17.96 -2.60 -8.86
C TYR A 14 -17.07 -1.35 -8.99
N GLY A 15 -16.39 -1.16 -10.13
CA GLY A 15 -15.48 -0.02 -10.34
C GLY A 15 -14.16 -0.12 -9.59
N GLU A 16 -13.80 -1.33 -9.14
CA GLU A 16 -12.55 -1.63 -8.41
C GLU A 16 -11.41 -2.04 -9.37
N ALA A 17 -11.71 -2.27 -10.64
CA ALA A 17 -10.71 -2.56 -11.66
C ALA A 17 -9.82 -1.34 -11.93
N VAL A 18 -8.50 -1.55 -11.81
CA VAL A 18 -7.49 -0.59 -12.27
C VAL A 18 -7.58 -0.37 -13.79
N GLU A 19 -7.08 0.76 -14.29
CA GLU A 19 -7.26 1.19 -15.69
C GLU A 19 -6.81 0.14 -16.72
N SER A 20 -5.70 -0.56 -16.46
CA SER A 20 -5.22 -1.65 -17.32
C SER A 20 -6.21 -2.82 -17.40
N LEU A 21 -6.73 -3.26 -16.24
CA LEU A 21 -7.72 -4.33 -16.15
C LEU A 21 -9.03 -3.93 -16.82
N LYS A 22 -9.41 -2.66 -16.69
CA LYS A 22 -10.60 -2.11 -17.32
C LYS A 22 -10.53 -2.22 -18.84
N ALA A 23 -9.42 -1.78 -19.44
CA ALA A 23 -9.19 -1.89 -20.87
C ALA A 23 -9.18 -3.35 -21.36
N ASP A 24 -8.56 -4.26 -20.60
CA ASP A 24 -8.54 -5.70 -20.91
C ASP A 24 -9.94 -6.32 -20.90
N VAL A 25 -10.76 -5.99 -19.89
CA VAL A 25 -12.14 -6.47 -19.77
C VAL A 25 -13.01 -5.91 -20.90
N GLU A 26 -12.88 -4.62 -21.22
CA GLU A 26 -13.62 -3.99 -22.32
C GLU A 26 -13.26 -4.61 -23.68
N GLY A 27 -11.97 -4.88 -23.90
CA GLY A 27 -11.49 -5.64 -25.05
C GLY A 27 -12.12 -7.02 -25.13
N HIS A 28 -12.14 -7.77 -24.02
CA HIS A 28 -12.75 -9.10 -23.97
C HIS A 28 -14.26 -9.08 -24.22
N LEU A 29 -14.98 -8.09 -23.69
CA LEU A 29 -16.42 -7.96 -23.84
C LEU A 29 -16.85 -7.77 -25.30
N SER A 30 -15.98 -7.22 -26.17
CA SER A 30 -16.26 -7.10 -27.60
C SER A 30 -16.41 -8.46 -28.29
N GLY A 31 -15.68 -9.48 -27.84
CA GLY A 31 -15.65 -10.81 -28.46
C GLY A 31 -16.43 -11.89 -27.70
N CYS A 32 -16.71 -11.72 -26.41
CA CYS A 32 -17.30 -12.77 -25.58
C CYS A 32 -18.78 -12.51 -25.24
N ALA A 33 -19.69 -13.25 -25.88
CA ALA A 33 -21.13 -13.14 -25.62
C ALA A 33 -21.53 -13.61 -24.21
N VAL A 34 -20.83 -14.61 -23.65
CA VAL A 34 -21.11 -15.16 -22.30
C VAL A 34 -20.81 -14.11 -21.24
N CYS A 35 -19.57 -13.60 -21.23
CA CYS A 35 -19.10 -12.60 -20.30
C CYS A 35 -19.94 -11.27 -20.45
N ARG A 36 -20.48 -10.94 -21.64
CA ARG A 36 -21.48 -9.84 -21.81
C ARG A 36 -22.83 -10.12 -21.15
N GLY A 37 -23.34 -11.35 -21.28
CA GLY A 37 -24.60 -11.76 -20.65
C GLY A 37 -24.52 -11.73 -19.13
N GLU A 38 -23.41 -12.19 -18.56
CA GLU A 38 -23.14 -12.14 -17.11
C GLU A 38 -23.11 -10.69 -16.60
N LEU A 39 -22.45 -9.78 -17.31
CA LEU A 39 -22.42 -8.35 -16.94
C LEU A 39 -23.83 -7.73 -16.98
N ALA A 40 -24.64 -8.09 -17.97
CA ALA A 40 -26.02 -7.63 -18.06
C ALA A 40 -26.88 -8.16 -16.90
N ALA A 41 -26.66 -9.42 -16.49
CA ALA A 41 -27.33 -10.01 -15.34
C ALA A 41 -26.95 -9.32 -14.02
N LEU A 42 -25.67 -9.00 -13.83
CA LEU A 42 -25.19 -8.24 -12.67
C LEU A 42 -25.83 -6.85 -12.59
N LYS A 43 -25.84 -6.10 -13.71
CA LYS A 43 -26.51 -4.79 -13.80
C LYS A 43 -28.01 -4.88 -13.50
N ALA A 44 -28.68 -5.93 -13.99
CA ALA A 44 -30.09 -6.17 -13.72
C ALA A 44 -30.33 -6.45 -12.22
N ALA A 45 -29.47 -7.26 -11.59
CA ALA A 45 -29.56 -7.55 -10.16
C ALA A 45 -29.36 -6.28 -9.30
N GLU A 46 -28.35 -5.48 -9.60
CA GLU A 46 -28.12 -4.20 -8.93
C GLU A 46 -29.31 -3.25 -9.06
N SER A 47 -29.89 -3.10 -10.26
CA SER A 47 -31.07 -2.24 -10.43
C SER A 47 -32.24 -2.68 -9.55
N ARG A 48 -32.46 -3.98 -9.38
CA ARG A 48 -33.50 -4.53 -8.50
C ARG A 48 -33.23 -4.28 -7.03
N LEU A 49 -31.96 -4.37 -6.60
CA LEU A 49 -31.55 -4.06 -5.23
C LEU A 49 -31.66 -2.56 -4.94
N ASN A 50 -31.25 -1.71 -5.88
CA ASN A 50 -31.37 -0.25 -5.75
C ASN A 50 -32.83 0.23 -5.68
N LEU A 51 -33.75 -0.44 -6.38
CA LEU A 51 -35.19 -0.17 -6.26
C LEU A 51 -35.75 -0.50 -4.87
N SER A 52 -35.09 -1.38 -4.11
CA SER A 52 -35.49 -1.76 -2.75
C SER A 52 -34.78 -0.94 -1.66
N ALA A 53 -33.78 -0.13 -2.02
CA ALA A 53 -33.11 0.77 -1.10
C ALA A 53 -33.98 2.01 -0.89
N ALA A 54 -34.99 1.89 0.00
CA ALA A 54 -35.61 3.08 0.56
C ALA A 54 -34.49 3.93 1.19
N GLY A 55 -34.26 5.11 0.61
CA GLY A 55 -33.24 6.03 1.09
C GLY A 55 -33.45 6.40 2.56
N PRO A 56 -32.43 6.95 3.23
CA PRO A 56 -32.58 7.43 4.60
C PRO A 56 -33.73 8.44 4.68
N SER A 57 -34.50 8.39 5.77
CA SER A 57 -35.59 9.35 5.98
C SER A 57 -35.05 10.78 5.98
N ALA A 58 -35.89 11.76 5.60
CA ALA A 58 -35.49 13.17 5.56
C ALA A 58 -34.91 13.65 6.91
N ALA A 59 -35.44 13.13 8.02
CA ALA A 59 -34.93 13.41 9.37
C ALA A 59 -33.48 12.93 9.59
N VAL A 60 -33.12 11.75 9.05
CA VAL A 60 -31.75 11.22 9.14
C VAL A 60 -30.80 12.07 8.30
N LEU A 61 -31.21 12.46 7.09
CA LEU A 61 -30.42 13.36 6.24
C LEU A 61 -30.19 14.73 6.90
N GLU A 62 -31.24 15.29 7.51
CA GLU A 62 -31.14 16.57 8.24
C GLU A 62 -30.20 16.46 9.45
N ALA A 63 -30.30 15.37 10.22
CA ALA A 63 -29.42 15.11 11.35
C ALA A 63 -27.96 15.02 10.92
N VAL A 64 -27.65 14.26 9.86
CA VAL A 64 -26.28 14.14 9.33
C VAL A 64 -25.76 15.48 8.82
N MET A 65 -26.57 16.22 8.08
CA MET A 65 -26.18 17.55 7.57
C MET A 65 -25.94 18.55 8.70
N SER A 66 -26.74 18.50 9.78
CA SER A 66 -26.56 19.35 10.96
C SER A 66 -25.24 19.03 11.67
N ALA A 67 -24.91 17.75 11.85
CA ALA A 67 -23.68 17.30 12.47
C ALA A 67 -22.45 17.68 11.63
N ALA A 68 -22.53 17.52 10.30
CA ALA A 68 -21.45 17.93 9.40
C ALA A 68 -21.17 19.44 9.46
N ARG A 69 -22.21 20.28 9.51
CA ARG A 69 -22.05 21.74 9.68
C ARG A 69 -21.44 22.09 11.03
N ALA A 70 -21.87 21.44 12.10
CA ALA A 70 -21.32 21.64 13.44
C ALA A 70 -19.83 21.28 13.54
N ALA A 71 -19.40 20.20 12.87
CA ALA A 71 -18.00 19.80 12.82
C ALA A 71 -17.11 20.83 12.10
N VAL A 72 -17.64 21.49 11.07
CA VAL A 72 -16.93 22.55 10.32
C VAL A 72 -16.89 23.86 11.10
N THR A 73 -17.97 24.22 11.82
CA THR A 73 -18.01 25.45 12.63
C THR A 73 -17.18 25.33 13.92
N GLY A 74 -17.11 24.14 14.52
CA GLY A 74 -16.29 23.87 15.72
C GLY A 74 -14.78 24.01 15.51
N ARG A 75 -14.29 23.98 14.26
CA ARG A 75 -12.87 24.15 13.92
C ARG A 75 -12.42 25.60 13.67
N ARG A 76 -13.31 26.60 13.78
CA ARG A 76 -13.00 28.01 13.46
C ARG A 76 -12.58 28.88 14.65
N GLY A 77 -12.31 28.31 15.83
CA GLY A 77 -11.79 29.05 16.97
C GLY A 77 -10.35 28.70 17.26
N PHE A 78 -9.40 29.59 16.94
CA PHE A 78 -8.09 29.55 17.58
C PHE A 78 -8.28 30.08 19.01
N SER A 79 -8.55 29.20 19.96
CA SER A 79 -8.57 29.58 21.37
C SER A 79 -7.12 29.70 21.85
N PHE A 80 -6.60 30.92 21.93
CA PHE A 80 -5.29 31.17 22.52
C PHE A 80 -5.43 31.26 24.04
N ASN A 81 -5.06 30.19 24.74
CA ASN A 81 -5.07 30.13 26.19
C ASN A 81 -3.70 30.57 26.74
N TRP A 82 -3.63 31.77 27.30
CA TRP A 82 -2.42 32.31 27.91
C TRP A 82 -1.86 31.43 29.05
N GLY A 83 -2.73 30.65 29.72
CA GLY A 83 -2.31 29.71 30.76
C GLY A 83 -1.48 28.54 30.20
N GLU A 84 -1.85 28.00 29.04
CA GLU A 84 -1.10 26.91 28.38
C GLU A 84 0.20 27.42 27.76
N ALA A 85 0.20 28.65 27.22
CA ALA A 85 1.42 29.29 26.73
C ALA A 85 2.47 29.51 27.84
N LEU A 86 2.03 29.89 29.05
CA LEU A 86 2.93 30.04 30.20
C LEU A 86 3.43 28.70 30.73
N LEU A 87 2.56 27.67 30.78
CA LEU A 87 2.96 26.32 31.21
C LEU A 87 3.97 25.68 30.25
N SER A 88 3.76 25.82 28.94
CA SER A 88 4.71 25.32 27.93
C SER A 88 6.05 26.07 27.99
N GLY A 89 6.05 27.38 28.23
CA GLY A 89 7.27 28.17 28.45
C GLY A 89 8.04 27.73 29.72
N ALA A 90 7.33 27.42 30.81
CA ALA A 90 7.94 26.92 32.04
C ALA A 90 8.55 25.52 31.85
N LEU A 91 7.84 24.63 31.14
CA LEU A 91 8.29 23.27 30.87
C LEU A 91 9.50 23.25 29.93
N ALA A 92 9.51 24.09 28.89
CA ALA A 92 10.65 24.27 28.00
C ALA A 92 11.89 24.80 28.77
N SER A 93 11.68 25.73 29.70
CA SER A 93 12.75 26.26 30.54
C SER A 93 13.32 25.20 31.49
N LEU A 94 12.46 24.37 32.10
CA LEU A 94 12.89 23.24 32.93
C LEU A 94 13.67 22.19 32.13
N MET A 95 13.23 21.89 30.91
CA MET A 95 13.95 20.99 30.00
C MET A 95 15.30 21.55 29.60
N ALA A 96 15.38 22.83 29.24
CA ALA A 96 16.65 23.49 28.90
C ALA A 96 17.65 23.46 30.08
N VAL A 97 17.17 23.75 31.30
CA VAL A 97 17.98 23.62 32.51
C VAL A 97 18.41 22.16 32.73
N GLY A 98 17.51 21.20 32.53
CA GLY A 98 17.80 19.77 32.59
C GLY A 98 18.92 19.35 31.64
N PHE A 99 18.88 19.79 30.38
CA PHE A 99 19.94 19.52 29.39
C PHE A 99 21.29 20.16 29.76
N ILE A 100 21.28 21.41 30.25
CA ILE A 100 22.50 22.14 30.66
C ILE A 100 23.19 21.45 31.85
N PHE A 101 22.41 20.90 32.79
CA PHE A 101 22.95 20.21 33.96
C PHE A 101 23.26 18.73 33.71
N SER A 102 22.47 18.04 32.88
CA SER A 102 22.70 16.61 32.55
C SER A 102 23.88 16.40 31.60
N GLY A 103 24.24 17.39 30.78
CA GLY A 103 25.41 17.33 29.89
C GLY A 103 26.77 17.46 30.59
N ARG A 104 26.82 17.79 31.89
CA ARG A 104 28.09 17.96 32.64
C ARG A 104 28.74 16.65 33.11
N GLY A 105 28.15 15.50 32.81
CA GLY A 105 28.70 14.18 33.20
C GLY A 105 28.26 13.00 32.34
N ALA A 106 27.74 13.24 31.13
CA ALA A 106 27.38 12.15 30.22
C ALA A 106 28.65 11.41 29.75
N PRO A 107 28.74 10.08 29.87
CA PRO A 107 29.90 9.32 29.41
C PRO A 107 30.03 9.46 27.88
N ALA A 108 31.29 9.52 27.39
CA ALA A 108 31.62 9.73 25.98
C ALA A 108 30.99 8.71 25.02
N ASP A 109 30.52 7.57 25.55
CA ASP A 109 29.85 6.49 24.83
C ASP A 109 28.43 6.81 24.33
N LEU A 110 27.91 8.01 24.58
CA LEU A 110 26.59 8.48 24.09
C LEU A 110 26.68 9.73 23.21
N ALA A 111 27.89 10.15 22.81
CA ALA A 111 28.05 11.22 21.84
C ALA A 111 27.53 10.78 20.45
N TRP A 112 27.18 11.74 19.58
CA TRP A 112 26.76 11.47 18.19
C TRP A 112 27.77 10.56 17.45
N ASN A 113 29.05 10.59 17.83
CA ASN A 113 30.10 9.73 17.26
C ASN A 113 30.44 8.50 18.14
N SER A 114 29.44 7.91 18.80
CA SER A 114 29.62 6.71 19.63
C SER A 114 29.27 5.43 18.85
N GLY A 115 29.71 4.28 19.36
CA GLY A 115 29.64 2.97 18.68
C GLY A 115 28.25 2.52 18.22
N VAL A 116 27.17 3.22 18.61
CA VAL A 116 25.82 3.04 18.07
C VAL A 116 25.79 3.31 16.56
N ASP A 117 26.50 4.33 16.06
CA ASP A 117 26.59 4.61 14.61
C ASP A 117 27.36 3.49 13.88
N SER A 118 28.44 2.96 14.47
CA SER A 118 29.17 1.82 13.88
C SER A 118 28.34 0.53 13.80
N GLY A 119 27.37 0.37 14.71
CA GLY A 119 26.40 -0.72 14.65
C GLY A 119 25.41 -0.55 13.49
N LEU A 120 24.95 0.67 13.24
CA LEU A 120 24.05 0.99 12.13
C LEU A 120 24.72 0.76 10.77
N ASP A 121 25.96 1.21 10.59
CA ASP A 121 26.73 0.97 9.37
C ASP A 121 26.90 -0.54 9.11
N SER A 122 27.18 -1.33 10.17
CA SER A 122 27.35 -2.79 10.02
C SER A 122 26.08 -3.51 9.58
N VAL A 123 24.90 -3.03 10.02
CA VAL A 123 23.61 -3.56 9.61
C VAL A 123 23.33 -3.20 8.16
N GLU A 124 23.61 -1.97 7.74
CA GLU A 124 23.46 -1.54 6.35
C GLU A 124 24.35 -2.36 5.40
N TYR A 125 25.63 -2.56 5.73
CA TYR A 125 26.51 -3.41 4.94
C TYR A 125 26.05 -4.88 4.89
N SER A 126 25.53 -5.42 6.00
CA SER A 126 25.00 -6.80 6.04
C SER A 126 23.78 -7.00 5.14
N MET A 127 22.95 -5.96 4.99
CA MET A 127 21.77 -6.01 4.13
C MET A 127 22.16 -6.04 2.65
N TYR A 128 23.14 -5.22 2.24
CA TYR A 128 23.67 -5.25 0.87
C TYR A 128 24.35 -6.58 0.55
N GLN A 129 25.11 -7.13 1.50
CA GLN A 129 25.72 -8.46 1.37
C GLN A 129 24.65 -9.56 1.20
N ALA A 130 23.61 -9.55 2.03
CA ALA A 130 22.53 -10.53 1.93
C ALA A 130 21.78 -10.41 0.58
N GLN A 131 21.60 -9.19 0.08
CA GLN A 131 20.98 -8.95 -1.23
C GLN A 131 21.87 -9.43 -2.39
N SER A 132 23.18 -9.22 -2.33
CA SER A 132 24.11 -9.73 -3.33
C SER A 132 24.20 -11.26 -3.31
N ASP A 133 24.20 -11.85 -2.11
CA ASP A 133 24.27 -13.29 -1.94
C ASP A 133 23.01 -13.96 -2.52
N MET A 134 21.82 -13.42 -2.23
CA MET A 134 20.57 -13.89 -2.84
C MET A 134 20.55 -13.73 -4.36
N ALA A 135 21.07 -12.61 -4.90
CA ALA A 135 21.18 -12.42 -6.34
C ALA A 135 22.14 -13.44 -6.98
N SER A 136 23.28 -13.72 -6.35
CA SER A 136 24.22 -14.73 -6.84
C SER A 136 23.64 -16.14 -6.83
N VAL A 137 22.88 -16.51 -5.79
CA VAL A 137 22.18 -17.80 -5.72
C VAL A 137 21.13 -17.92 -6.83
N SER A 138 20.43 -16.84 -7.18
CA SER A 138 19.47 -16.85 -8.29
C SER A 138 20.13 -17.06 -9.66
N SER A 139 21.31 -16.49 -9.87
CA SER A 139 22.05 -16.63 -11.13
C SER A 139 22.60 -18.05 -11.38
N ASP A 140 22.88 -18.80 -10.31
CA ASP A 140 23.35 -20.19 -10.41
C ASP A 140 22.26 -21.14 -10.94
N TRP A 141 20.99 -20.87 -10.63
CA TRP A 141 19.85 -21.61 -11.21
C TRP A 141 19.70 -21.34 -12.70
N GLU A 142 19.87 -20.08 -13.11
CA GLU A 142 19.71 -19.66 -14.51
C GLU A 142 20.80 -20.26 -15.41
N TYR A 143 22.05 -20.30 -14.92
CA TYR A 143 23.16 -20.95 -15.62
C TYR A 143 22.95 -22.47 -15.78
N LYS A 144 22.40 -23.12 -14.75
CA LYS A 144 22.12 -24.56 -14.78
C LYS A 144 20.96 -24.91 -15.72
N TYR A 145 19.98 -24.03 -15.87
CA TYR A 145 18.91 -24.19 -16.86
C TYR A 145 19.44 -24.06 -18.29
N SER A 146 20.29 -23.07 -18.58
CA SER A 146 20.89 -22.93 -19.92
C SER A 146 21.76 -24.14 -20.29
N ALA A 147 22.51 -24.71 -19.35
CA ALA A 147 23.30 -25.92 -19.60
C ALA A 147 22.43 -27.14 -19.95
N LEU A 148 21.25 -27.30 -19.33
CA LEU A 148 20.31 -28.38 -19.64
C LEU A 148 19.60 -28.16 -20.99
N GLU A 149 19.34 -26.91 -21.37
CA GLU A 149 18.77 -26.56 -22.68
C GLU A 149 19.77 -26.86 -23.81
N ASP A 150 21.05 -26.50 -23.61
CA ASP A 150 22.14 -26.78 -24.56
C ASP A 150 22.41 -28.29 -24.73
N GLU A 151 22.30 -29.08 -23.65
CA GLU A 151 22.39 -30.55 -23.71
C GLU A 151 21.19 -31.18 -24.44
N GLY A 152 19.97 -30.67 -24.21
CA GLY A 152 18.77 -31.10 -24.93
C GLY A 152 18.82 -30.81 -26.43
N LEU A 153 19.35 -29.64 -26.80
CA LEU A 153 19.58 -29.25 -28.20
C LEU A 153 20.64 -30.14 -28.87
N ARG A 154 21.73 -30.50 -28.18
CA ARG A 154 22.75 -31.41 -28.73
C ARG A 154 22.25 -32.85 -28.88
N ALA A 155 21.42 -33.33 -27.96
CA ALA A 155 20.83 -34.67 -28.06
C ALA A 155 19.84 -34.77 -29.24
N GLY A 156 19.05 -33.73 -29.51
CA GLY A 156 18.12 -33.70 -30.64
C GLY A 156 18.79 -33.64 -32.02
N ILE A 157 20.02 -33.14 -32.12
CA ILE A 157 20.77 -33.06 -33.39
C ILE A 157 21.45 -34.39 -33.76
N GLN A 158 21.63 -35.32 -32.80
CA GLN A 158 22.26 -36.63 -33.06
C GLN A 158 21.32 -37.72 -33.57
N ASP A 159 20.00 -37.52 -33.51
CA ASP A 159 18.99 -38.50 -33.94
C ASP A 159 18.49 -38.33 -35.41
N GLU A 160 19.06 -37.38 -36.18
CA GLU A 160 18.74 -37.19 -37.61
C GLU A 160 19.92 -37.49 -38.57
N GLY A 161 20.76 -38.47 -38.21
CA GLY A 161 21.84 -39.01 -39.07
C GLY A 161 21.63 -40.47 -39.47
#